data_AF-A0A1G1IXC6-F1
#
_entry.id   AF-A0A1G1IXC6-F1
#
_cell.length_a   1.000
_cell.length_b   1.000
_cell.length_c   1.000
_cell.angle_alpha   90.00
_cell.angle_beta   90.00
_cell.angle_gamma   90.00
#
_symmetry.space_group_name_H-M   'P 1'
#
loop_
_entity.id
_entity.type
_entity.pdbx_description
1 polymer ?
#
loop_
_entity_poly.entity_id
_entity_poly.type
_entity_poly.pdbx_seq_one_letter_code
_entity_poly.pdbx_strand_id
1 'polypeptide(L)'
;MPEHVHLLVYPLVQIYNISLFLKAIKMSVARKAKHYLQENKHEWLDKLTVKRGSRKVFRFWQSGPGYDRNIKTEEELFEKFNYIHNNPVKRGLVLAPEEWAWSSASWYKGKRDVMLKIDDSFFSSSFAHE
;
A
#
# COMPACT_ATOMS: atom_id res chain seq x y z
N MET A 1 3.77 6.54 2.65
CA MET A 1 4.06 7.68 3.54
C MET A 1 3.88 7.24 4.99
N PRO A 2 4.38 7.98 5.99
CA PRO A 2 4.34 7.54 7.39
C PRO A 2 2.94 7.15 7.88
N GLU A 3 1.91 7.87 7.43
CA GLU A 3 0.53 7.71 7.93
C GLU A 3 -0.44 7.06 6.93
N HIS A 4 -0.05 6.86 5.68
CA HIS A 4 -0.89 6.21 4.67
C HIS A 4 -0.09 5.57 3.52
N VAL A 5 -0.75 4.70 2.77
CA VAL A 5 -0.16 3.98 1.62
C VAL A 5 -0.97 4.23 0.36
N HIS A 6 -0.28 4.29 -0.78
CA HIS A 6 -0.88 4.17 -2.10
C HIS A 6 -0.43 2.85 -2.71
N LEU A 7 -1.37 2.12 -3.30
CA LEU A 7 -1.10 0.84 -3.95
C LEU A 7 -1.59 0.93 -5.40
N LEU A 8 -0.71 0.58 -6.33
CA LEU A 8 -1.05 0.36 -7.72
C LEU A 8 -0.98 -1.15 -7.95
N VAL A 9 -2.11 -1.77 -8.25
CA VAL A 9 -2.23 -3.24 -8.32
C VAL A 9 -2.93 -3.67 -9.59
N TYR A 10 -2.56 -4.85 -10.07
CA TYR A 10 -3.21 -5.47 -11.22
C TYR A 10 -3.92 -6.76 -10.77
N PRO A 11 -5.21 -6.94 -11.11
CA PRO A 11 -5.92 -8.17 -10.80
C PRO A 11 -5.44 -9.32 -11.71
N LEU A 12 -4.96 -10.40 -11.11
CA LEU A 12 -4.47 -11.58 -11.85
C LEU A 12 -5.59 -12.44 -12.47
N VAL A 13 -6.85 -12.11 -12.20
CA VAL A 13 -8.05 -12.80 -12.70
C VAL A 13 -9.05 -11.76 -13.20
N GLN A 14 -9.83 -12.11 -14.22
CA GLN A 14 -10.80 -11.19 -14.81
C GLN A 14 -11.96 -10.84 -13.87
N ILE A 15 -12.43 -11.83 -13.08
CA ILE A 15 -13.49 -11.64 -12.10
C ILE A 15 -12.86 -11.54 -10.71
N TYR A 16 -12.90 -10.35 -10.13
CA TYR A 16 -12.32 -10.06 -8.83
C TYR A 16 -13.27 -9.28 -7.94
N ASN A 17 -13.02 -9.29 -6.62
CA ASN A 17 -13.78 -8.54 -5.64
C ASN A 17 -12.86 -7.61 -4.85
N ILE A 18 -12.95 -6.31 -5.14
CA ILE A 18 -12.11 -5.29 -4.52
C ILE A 18 -12.29 -5.22 -3.00
N SER A 19 -13.51 -5.48 -2.50
CA SER A 19 -13.79 -5.46 -1.06
C SER A 19 -13.09 -6.62 -0.33
N LEU A 20 -13.04 -7.81 -0.94
CA LEU A 20 -12.31 -8.95 -0.38
C LEU A 20 -10.79 -8.71 -0.41
N PHE A 21 -10.28 -8.15 -1.52
CA PHE A 21 -8.87 -7.77 -1.65
C PHE A 21 -8.46 -6.76 -0.56
N LEU A 22 -9.20 -5.66 -0.42
CA LEU A 22 -8.93 -4.63 0.59
C LEU A 22 -9.04 -5.21 2.01
N LYS A 23 -10.02 -6.08 2.27
CA LYS A 23 -10.17 -6.76 3.56
C LYS A 23 -8.94 -7.61 3.89
N ALA A 24 -8.43 -8.39 2.93
CA ALA A 24 -7.28 -9.25 3.12
C ALA A 24 -6.03 -8.45 3.53
N ILE A 25 -5.74 -7.36 2.82
CA ILE A 25 -4.60 -6.47 3.12
C ILE A 25 -4.80 -5.78 4.48
N LYS A 26 -5.91 -5.06 4.63
CA LYS A 26 -6.14 -4.20 5.81
C LYS A 26 -6.18 -5.02 7.10
N MET A 27 -6.84 -6.18 7.07
CA MET A 27 -6.95 -7.04 8.26
C MET A 27 -5.62 -7.64 8.67
N SER A 28 -4.81 -8.11 7.70
CA SER A 28 -3.50 -8.69 7.98
C SER A 28 -2.57 -7.67 8.65
N VAL A 29 -2.47 -6.47 8.07
CA VAL A 29 -1.63 -5.39 8.61
C VAL A 29 -2.14 -4.93 9.97
N ALA A 30 -3.46 -4.74 10.15
CA ALA A 30 -4.01 -4.29 11.43
C ALA A 30 -3.73 -5.27 12.57
N ARG A 31 -3.76 -6.59 12.30
CA ARG A 31 -3.41 -7.62 13.30
C ARG A 31 -1.93 -7.53 13.70
N LYS A 32 -1.02 -7.45 12.72
CA LYS A 32 0.42 -7.32 12.97
C LYS A 32 0.75 -6.03 13.72
N ALA A 33 0.15 -4.92 13.31
CA ALA A 33 0.32 -3.64 13.98
C ALA A 33 -0.17 -3.69 15.43
N LYS A 34 -1.33 -4.29 15.69
CA LYS A 34 -1.85 -4.45 17.06
C LYS A 34 -0.86 -5.22 17.94
N HIS A 35 -0.36 -6.35 17.46
CA HIS A 35 0.62 -7.16 18.18
C HIS A 35 1.87 -6.37 18.51
N TYR A 36 2.45 -5.72 17.49
CA TYR A 36 3.64 -4.89 17.67
C TYR A 36 3.42 -3.78 18.72
N LEU A 37 2.27 -3.09 18.67
CA LEU A 37 1.96 -2.02 19.63
C LEU A 37 1.74 -2.55 21.05
N GLN A 38 1.15 -3.73 21.20
CA GLN A 38 0.98 -4.38 22.51
C GLN A 38 2.32 -4.65 23.18
N GLU A 39 3.34 -5.03 22.41
CA GLU A 39 4.66 -5.40 22.92
C GLU A 39 5.62 -4.20 23.07
N ASN A 40 5.50 -3.20 22.20
CA ASN A 40 6.54 -2.18 22.06
C ASN A 40 6.09 -0.75 22.39
N LYS A 41 4.80 -0.43 22.21
CA LYS A 41 4.27 0.96 22.22
C LYS A 41 2.82 1.01 22.69
N HIS A 42 2.59 0.63 23.95
CA HIS A 42 1.25 0.52 24.53
C HIS A 42 0.45 1.83 24.44
N GLU A 43 1.10 2.99 24.56
CA GLU A 43 0.44 4.29 24.42
C GLU A 43 -0.33 4.46 23.08
N TRP A 44 0.18 3.87 22.00
CA TRP A 44 -0.45 3.96 20.68
C TRP A 44 -1.57 2.95 20.51
N LEU A 45 -1.52 1.82 21.24
CA LEU A 45 -2.62 0.87 21.30
C LEU A 45 -3.88 1.56 21.87
N ASP A 46 -3.72 2.35 22.92
CA ASP A 46 -4.81 3.11 23.53
C ASP A 46 -5.31 4.21 22.60
N LYS A 47 -4.41 5.01 22.01
CA LYS A 47 -4.77 6.06 21.03
C LYS A 47 -5.55 5.51 19.83
N LEU A 48 -5.26 4.29 19.40
CA LEU A 48 -5.93 3.62 18.28
C LEU A 48 -7.13 2.75 18.71
N THR A 49 -7.48 2.70 19.99
CA THR A 49 -8.63 1.94 20.49
C THR A 49 -9.78 2.87 20.80
N VAL A 50 -10.87 2.75 20.04
CA VAL A 50 -12.06 3.59 20.19
C VAL A 50 -13.20 2.82 20.85
N LYS A 51 -14.08 3.53 21.57
CA LYS A 51 -15.32 2.96 22.12
C LYS A 51 -16.42 2.96 21.05
N ARG A 52 -17.05 1.80 20.83
CA ARG A 52 -18.24 1.64 19.99
C ARG A 52 -19.33 0.95 20.80
N GLY A 53 -20.29 1.73 21.30
CA GLY A 53 -21.28 1.26 22.26
C GLY A 53 -20.59 0.79 23.55
N SER A 54 -20.86 -0.45 23.96
CA SER A 54 -20.21 -1.08 25.11
C SER A 54 -18.83 -1.70 24.81
N ARG A 55 -18.43 -1.80 23.53
CA ARG A 55 -17.21 -2.50 23.12
C ARG A 55 -16.05 -1.55 22.85
N LYS A 56 -14.83 -1.96 23.18
CA LYS A 56 -13.58 -1.32 22.71
C LYS A 56 -13.15 -1.97 21.40
N VAL A 57 -12.81 -1.15 20.41
CA VAL A 57 -12.43 -1.60 19.06
C VAL A 57 -11.09 -0.96 18.68
N PHE A 58 -10.08 -1.79 18.45
CA PHE A 58 -8.80 -1.34 17.89
C PHE A 58 -8.96 -0.99 16.40
N ARG A 59 -8.46 0.18 16.00
CA ARG A 59 -8.60 0.73 14.66
C ARG A 59 -7.26 1.28 14.16
N PHE A 60 -6.54 0.43 13.44
CA PHE A 60 -5.31 0.86 12.75
C PHE A 60 -5.60 1.70 11.51
N TRP A 61 -6.56 1.28 10.69
CA TRP A 61 -6.95 1.98 9.47
C TRP A 61 -8.07 3.00 9.73
N GLN A 62 -8.05 4.09 8.97
CA GLN A 62 -9.17 5.02 8.88
C GLN A 62 -10.46 4.28 8.50
N SER A 63 -11.58 4.74 9.07
CA SER A 63 -12.89 4.15 8.80
C SER A 63 -13.31 4.29 7.34
N GLY A 64 -13.94 3.25 6.82
CA GLY A 64 -14.45 3.22 5.44
C GLY A 64 -13.66 2.30 4.52
N PRO A 65 -14.09 2.19 3.25
CA PRO A 65 -13.42 1.38 2.25
C PRO A 65 -11.99 1.89 1.99
N GLY A 66 -11.80 3.21 2.07
CA GLY A 66 -10.62 3.91 1.58
C GLY A 66 -10.98 4.67 0.32
N TYR A 67 -9.97 4.99 -0.50
CA TYR A 67 -10.16 5.52 -1.84
C TYR A 67 -9.59 4.52 -2.84
N ASP A 68 -10.43 4.04 -3.75
CA ASP A 68 -10.05 3.18 -4.87
C ASP A 68 -10.59 3.74 -6.19
N ARG A 69 -9.84 3.51 -7.27
CA ARG A 69 -10.19 3.94 -8.63
C ARG A 69 -9.61 2.96 -9.63
N ASN A 70 -10.43 2.55 -10.59
CA ASN A 70 -9.97 1.78 -11.75
C ASN A 70 -9.22 2.72 -12.71
N ILE A 71 -8.03 2.29 -13.13
CA ILE A 71 -7.22 2.92 -14.17
C ILE A 71 -7.56 2.26 -15.49
N LYS A 72 -7.92 3.06 -16.50
CA LYS A 72 -8.42 2.56 -17.78
C LYS A 72 -7.53 2.90 -18.96
N THR A 73 -6.63 3.86 -18.81
CA THR A 73 -5.71 4.27 -19.88
C THR A 73 -4.27 4.27 -19.41
N GLU A 74 -3.35 4.21 -20.36
CA GLU A 74 -1.92 4.26 -20.11
C GLU A 74 -1.50 5.63 -19.53
N GLU A 75 -2.12 6.71 -19.99
CA GLU A 75 -1.88 8.05 -19.46
C GLU A 75 -2.28 8.14 -17.98
N GLU A 76 -3.46 7.62 -17.62
CA GLU A 76 -3.89 7.54 -16.22
C GLU A 76 -2.93 6.70 -15.38
N LEU A 77 -2.42 5.59 -15.94
CA LEU A 77 -1.45 4.73 -15.27
C LEU A 77 -0.16 5.49 -14.95
N PHE A 78 0.44 6.14 -15.94
CA PHE A 78 1.67 6.91 -15.75
C PHE A 78 1.47 8.11 -14.84
N GLU A 79 0.31 8.79 -14.91
CA GLU A 79 -0.03 9.88 -13.99
C GLU A 79 -0.01 9.38 -12.53
N LYS A 80 -0.69 8.26 -12.23
CA LYS A 80 -0.73 7.71 -10.88
C LYS A 80 0.60 7.12 -10.43
N PHE A 81 1.31 6.44 -11.32
CA PHE A 81 2.68 5.96 -11.07
C PHE A 81 3.59 7.10 -10.61
N ASN A 82 3.66 8.18 -11.40
CA ASN A 82 4.46 9.35 -11.09
C ASN A 82 3.99 10.05 -9.82
N TYR A 83 2.67 10.17 -9.62
CA TYR A 83 2.12 10.76 -8.40
C TYR A 83 2.56 9.99 -7.14
N ILE A 84 2.45 8.65 -7.15
CA ILE A 84 2.80 7.80 -6.01
C ILE A 84 4.28 7.93 -5.65
N HIS A 85 5.16 7.87 -6.63
CA HIS A 85 6.62 7.95 -6.40
C HIS A 85 7.08 9.35 -5.99
N ASN A 86 6.47 10.41 -6.53
CA ASN A 86 6.86 11.78 -6.19
C ASN A 86 6.23 12.29 -4.88
N ASN A 87 5.24 11.61 -4.32
CA ASN A 87 4.53 12.08 -3.13
C ASN A 87 5.45 12.30 -1.91
N PRO A 88 6.40 11.41 -1.60
CA PRO A 88 7.39 11.65 -0.55
C PRO A 88 8.23 12.91 -0.77
N VAL A 89 8.60 13.22 -2.02
CA VAL A 89 9.34 14.44 -2.39
C VAL A 89 8.47 15.68 -2.21
N LYS A 90 7.23 15.65 -2.70
CA LYS A 90 6.26 16.75 -2.54
C LYS A 90 5.98 17.08 -1.07
N ARG A 91 6.14 16.11 -0.17
CA ARG A 91 6.01 16.28 1.28
C ARG A 91 7.32 16.63 1.99
N GLY A 92 8.43 16.76 1.28
CA GLY A 92 9.73 17.08 1.85
C GLY A 92 10.32 15.96 2.73
N LEU A 93 9.89 14.71 2.55
CA LEU A 93 10.42 13.57 3.30
C LEU A 93 11.79 13.10 2.78
N VAL A 94 12.03 13.32 1.48
CA VAL A 94 13.23 12.96 0.73
C VAL A 94 13.45 13.97 -0.40
N LEU A 95 14.66 14.04 -0.95
CA LEU A 95 14.99 14.94 -2.05
C LEU A 95 14.68 14.30 -3.42
N ALA A 96 14.77 12.98 -3.52
CA ALA A 96 14.44 12.23 -4.73
C ALA A 96 13.51 11.02 -4.45
N PRO A 97 12.66 10.60 -5.41
CA PRO A 97 11.71 9.50 -5.21
C PRO A 97 12.36 8.18 -4.73
N GLU A 98 13.52 7.84 -5.28
CA GLU A 98 14.28 6.62 -5.00
C GLU A 98 14.95 6.58 -3.61
N GLU A 99 15.02 7.72 -2.91
CA GLU A 99 15.53 7.79 -1.54
C GLU A 99 14.46 7.35 -0.53
N TRP A 100 13.18 7.34 -0.93
CA TRP A 100 12.12 6.85 -0.05
C TRP A 100 12.14 5.33 -0.02
N ALA A 101 12.80 4.76 1.01
CA ALA A 101 12.97 3.32 1.17
C ALA A 101 11.64 2.52 1.12
N TRP A 102 10.52 3.13 1.52
CA TRP A 102 9.20 2.50 1.55
C TRP A 102 8.40 2.71 0.26
N SER A 103 9.07 2.74 -0.89
CA SER A 103 8.51 2.87 -2.24
C SER A 103 9.27 1.98 -3.20
N SER A 104 8.62 1.59 -4.29
CA SER A 104 9.22 0.85 -5.41
C SER A 104 10.03 1.73 -6.37
N ALA A 105 10.10 3.05 -6.15
CA ALA A 105 10.83 3.98 -7.03
C ALA A 105 12.29 3.55 -7.27
N SER A 106 12.97 3.08 -6.23
CA SER A 106 14.35 2.59 -6.33
C SER A 106 14.48 1.31 -7.16
N TRP A 107 13.50 0.41 -7.10
CA TRP A 107 13.43 -0.79 -7.94
C TRP A 107 13.34 -0.42 -9.43
N TYR A 108 12.46 0.52 -9.77
CA TYR A 108 12.32 1.01 -11.16
C TYR A 108 13.54 1.79 -11.66
N LYS A 109 14.40 2.29 -10.75
CA LYS A 109 15.72 2.85 -11.08
C LYS A 109 16.81 1.80 -11.23
N GLY A 110 16.48 0.52 -11.12
CA GLY A 110 17.41 -0.60 -11.32
C GLY A 110 18.11 -1.09 -10.06
N LYS A 111 17.83 -0.54 -8.87
CA LYS A 111 18.37 -1.07 -7.62
C LYS A 111 17.67 -2.40 -7.30
N ARG A 112 18.46 -3.43 -6.95
CA ARG A 112 17.92 -4.76 -6.63
C ARG A 112 17.93 -5.09 -5.14
N ASP A 113 18.82 -4.46 -4.38
CA ASP A 113 18.78 -4.46 -2.92
C ASP A 113 17.90 -3.30 -2.43
N VAL A 114 16.60 -3.56 -2.35
CA VAL A 114 15.58 -2.59 -1.98
C VAL A 114 14.59 -3.20 -1.01
N MET A 115 14.01 -2.37 -0.15
CA MET A 115 13.01 -2.79 0.84
C MET A 115 11.70 -3.27 0.20
N LEU A 116 11.30 -2.68 -0.93
CA LEU A 116 10.09 -3.04 -1.65
C LEU A 116 10.41 -3.38 -3.10
N LYS A 117 10.34 -4.67 -3.42
CA LYS A 117 10.46 -5.20 -4.79
C LYS A 117 9.08 -5.23 -5.46
N ILE A 118 9.05 -5.06 -6.77
CA ILE A 118 7.84 -5.30 -7.55
C ILE A 118 7.78 -6.78 -7.94
N ASP A 119 6.57 -7.33 -8.01
CA ASP A 119 6.36 -8.70 -8.46
C ASP A 119 6.81 -8.85 -9.93
N ASP A 120 7.71 -9.78 -10.20
CA ASP A 120 8.26 -10.03 -11.55
C ASP A 120 7.33 -10.85 -12.46
N SER A 121 6.14 -11.21 -11.99
CA SER A 121 5.26 -12.25 -12.55
C SER A 121 4.54 -11.90 -13.86
N PHE A 122 5.00 -10.88 -14.59
CA PHE A 122 4.37 -10.43 -15.84
C PHE A 122 5.03 -10.89 -17.13
N PHE A 123 6.25 -11.44 -17.10
CA PHE A 123 7.00 -11.72 -18.33
C PHE A 123 6.92 -13.16 -18.84
N SER A 124 6.26 -14.09 -18.14
CA SER A 124 6.28 -15.52 -18.51
C SER A 124 5.07 -16.03 -19.31
N SER A 125 4.05 -15.20 -19.60
CA SER A 125 2.82 -15.72 -20.25
C SER A 125 2.19 -14.85 -21.33
N SER A 126 2.81 -13.75 -21.76
CA SER A 126 2.22 -12.84 -22.76
C SER A 126 2.99 -12.75 -24.09
N PHE A 127 4.04 -13.57 -24.30
CA PHE A 127 4.79 -13.64 -25.57
C PHE A 127 4.96 -15.08 -26.09
N ALA A 128 4.07 -16.01 -25.71
CA ALA A 128 4.10 -17.39 -26.22
C ALA A 128 3.16 -17.63 -27.43
N HIS A 129 2.49 -16.59 -27.92
CA HIS A 129 1.60 -16.66 -29.08
C HIS A 129 1.77 -15.41 -29.96
N GLU A 130 2.88 -15.35 -30.69
CA GLU A 130 2.95 -14.79 -32.04
C GLU A 130 3.66 -15.80 -32.94
#